data_AF-I0R7U4-F1
#
_entry.id   AF-I0R7U4-F1
#
_cell.length_a   1.000
_cell.length_b   1.000
_cell.length_c   1.000
_cell.angle_alpha   90.00
_cell.angle_beta   90.00
_cell.angle_gamma   90.00
#
_symmetry.space_group_name_H-M   'P 1'
#
loop_
_entity.id
_entity.type
_entity.pdbx_description
1 polymer ?
#
loop_
_entity_poly.entity_id
_entity_poly.type
_entity_poly.pdbx_seq_one_letter_code
_entity_poly.pdbx_strand_id
1 'polypeptide(L)'
;MGNVLREFNYLELMELYLPVSIYHTIAKIHEYKGKQELYVGNYPVLILMPALIHDFLCIHPFDDGNGRMSRILTLLLLYKFGYFVGRYTGIEMLIEES
;
A
#
# COMPACT_ATOMS: atom_id res chain seq x y z
N MET A 1 -27.55 7.52 -0.53
CA MET A 1 -26.24 8.09 -0.86
C MET A 1 -25.35 6.93 -1.26
N GLY A 2 -25.04 6.79 -2.56
CA GLY A 2 -24.31 5.63 -3.06
C GLY A 2 -22.91 5.57 -2.45
N ASN A 3 -22.49 4.39 -2.00
CA ASN A 3 -21.10 4.12 -1.68
C ASN A 3 -20.30 4.28 -2.97
N VAL A 4 -19.72 5.46 -3.18
CA VAL A 4 -18.64 5.62 -4.16
C VAL A 4 -17.47 4.85 -3.58
N LEU A 5 -17.33 3.59 -4.00
CA LEU A 5 -16.10 2.84 -3.76
C LEU A 5 -14.96 3.72 -4.27
N ARG A 6 -14.07 4.15 -3.37
CA ARG A 6 -12.85 4.85 -3.77
C ARG A 6 -12.06 3.87 -4.64
N GLU A 7 -11.95 4.17 -5.92
CA GLU A 7 -11.12 3.39 -6.82
C GLU A 7 -9.65 3.58 -6.43
N PHE A 8 -8.89 2.48 -6.39
CA PHE A 8 -7.46 2.55 -6.14
C PHE A 8 -6.73 2.73 -7.48
N ASN A 9 -6.36 3.98 -7.77
CA ASN A 9 -5.57 4.28 -8.97
C ASN A 9 -4.07 4.19 -8.66
N TYR A 10 -3.42 3.17 -9.22
CA TYR A 10 -1.96 2.98 -9.09
C TYR A 10 -1.14 4.13 -9.67
N LEU A 11 -1.68 4.91 -10.61
CA LEU A 11 -1.00 6.10 -11.15
C LEU A 11 -0.84 7.19 -10.10
N GLU A 12 -1.76 7.29 -9.14
CA GLU A 12 -1.60 8.24 -8.05
C GLU A 12 -0.35 7.91 -7.24
N LEU A 13 0.06 6.64 -7.12
CA LEU A 13 1.29 6.27 -6.43
C LEU A 13 2.53 6.87 -7.10
N MET A 14 2.47 7.16 -8.41
CA MET A 14 3.55 7.83 -9.13
C MET A 14 3.65 9.33 -8.79
N GLU A 15 2.62 9.92 -8.18
CA GLU A 15 2.67 11.31 -7.70
C GLU A 15 3.37 11.44 -6.34
N LEU A 16 3.63 10.32 -5.67
CA LEU A 16 4.43 10.32 -4.47
C LEU A 16 5.88 10.54 -4.92
N TYR A 17 6.56 11.59 -4.41
CA TYR A 17 7.99 11.84 -4.64
C TYR A 17 8.86 10.75 -3.96
N LEU A 18 8.73 9.52 -4.44
CA LEU A 18 9.35 8.34 -3.86
C LEU A 18 10.76 8.15 -4.44
N PRO A 19 11.67 7.50 -3.69
CA PRO A 19 12.96 7.09 -4.23
C PRO A 19 12.82 6.19 -5.47
N VAL A 20 13.76 6.27 -6.42
CA VAL A 20 13.78 5.45 -7.66
C VAL A 20 13.69 3.94 -7.38
N SER A 21 14.25 3.48 -6.26
CA SER A 21 14.13 2.09 -5.82
C SER A 21 12.68 1.67 -5.55
N ILE A 22 11.87 2.55 -4.97
CA ILE A 22 10.44 2.30 -4.74
C ILE A 22 9.66 2.31 -6.05
N TYR A 23 10.01 3.19 -7.00
CA TYR A 23 9.44 3.14 -8.35
C TYR A 23 9.69 1.80 -9.04
N HIS A 24 10.92 1.27 -8.97
CA HIS A 24 11.23 -0.06 -9.48
C HIS A 24 10.43 -1.14 -8.78
N THR A 25 10.20 -1.03 -7.47
CA THR A 25 9.35 -1.97 -6.74
C THR A 25 7.89 -1.87 -7.16
N ILE A 26 7.34 -0.67 -7.30
CA ILE A 26 5.96 -0.47 -7.78
C ILE A 26 5.84 -1.01 -9.21
N ALA A 27 6.83 -0.78 -10.06
CA ALA A 27 6.87 -1.35 -11.41
C ALA A 27 6.96 -2.88 -11.37
N LYS A 28 7.74 -3.48 -10.48
CA LYS A 28 7.76 -4.93 -10.25
C LYS A 28 6.42 -5.44 -9.76
N ILE A 29 5.80 -4.81 -8.76
CA ILE A 29 4.43 -5.15 -8.30
C ILE A 29 3.45 -5.04 -9.48
N HIS A 30 3.60 -4.01 -10.30
CA HIS A 30 2.79 -3.81 -11.51
C HIS A 30 3.02 -4.91 -12.56
N GLU A 31 4.25 -5.38 -12.73
CA GLU A 31 4.61 -6.45 -13.67
C GLU A 31 4.18 -7.83 -13.14
N TYR A 32 4.24 -8.03 -11.82
CA TYR A 32 3.71 -9.18 -11.11
C TYR A 32 2.21 -9.06 -10.79
N LYS A 33 1.52 -8.01 -11.30
CA LYS A 33 0.06 -7.90 -11.26
C LYS A 33 -0.50 -9.17 -11.89
N GLY A 34 -0.88 -10.13 -11.05
CA GLY A 34 -1.86 -11.12 -11.43
C GLY A 34 -3.20 -10.42 -11.68
N LYS A 35 -4.30 -11.09 -11.36
CA LYS A 35 -5.68 -10.57 -11.51
C LYS A 35 -6.04 -9.37 -10.59
N GLN A 36 -5.11 -8.48 -10.25
CA GLN A 36 -5.33 -7.36 -9.34
C GLN A 36 -6.35 -6.34 -9.85
N GLU A 37 -6.52 -6.25 -11.16
CA GLU A 37 -7.62 -5.50 -11.80
C GLU A 37 -9.00 -6.02 -11.37
N LEU A 38 -9.11 -7.32 -11.02
CA LEU A 38 -10.34 -7.87 -10.43
C LEU A 38 -10.60 -7.36 -9.02
N TYR A 39 -9.58 -6.89 -8.29
CA TYR A 39 -9.77 -6.40 -6.93
C TYR A 39 -10.16 -4.92 -6.90
N VAL A 40 -9.60 -4.10 -7.80
CA VAL A 40 -9.80 -2.63 -7.82
C VAL A 40 -11.27 -2.24 -7.97
N GLY A 41 -12.07 -2.99 -8.75
CA GLY A 41 -13.50 -2.74 -8.93
C GLY A 41 -14.42 -3.47 -7.95
N ASN A 42 -13.94 -4.52 -7.27
CA ASN A 42 -14.79 -5.40 -6.45
C ASN A 42 -14.59 -5.24 -4.95
N TYR A 43 -13.49 -4.62 -4.49
CA TYR A 43 -13.14 -4.54 -3.07
C TYR A 43 -12.89 -3.10 -2.60
N PRO A 44 -13.22 -2.79 -1.34
CA PRO A 44 -12.90 -1.49 -0.75
C PRO A 44 -11.41 -1.21 -0.75
N VAL A 45 -11.03 0.05 -0.98
CA VAL A 45 -9.63 0.54 -0.97
C VAL A 45 -8.84 0.07 0.26
N LEU A 46 -9.49 0.03 1.43
CA LEU A 46 -8.87 -0.38 2.69
C LEU A 46 -8.36 -1.84 2.66
N ILE A 47 -8.95 -2.70 1.84
CA ILE A 47 -8.54 -4.10 1.64
C ILE A 47 -7.44 -4.21 0.58
N LEU A 48 -7.42 -3.30 -0.40
CA LEU A 48 -6.41 -3.28 -1.46
C LEU A 48 -5.03 -2.85 -0.96
N MET A 49 -5.00 -1.95 0.03
CA MET A 49 -3.76 -1.46 0.63
C MET A 49 -2.90 -2.57 1.25
N PRO A 50 -3.40 -3.43 2.16
CA PRO A 50 -2.61 -4.52 2.71
C PRO A 50 -2.21 -5.56 1.66
N ALA A 51 -2.98 -5.74 0.57
CA ALA A 51 -2.55 -6.59 -0.54
C ALA A 51 -1.30 -6.05 -1.23
N LEU A 52 -1.24 -4.74 -1.48
CA LEU A 52 -0.03 -4.08 -2.02
C LEU A 52 1.17 -4.20 -1.06
N ILE A 53 0.93 -4.04 0.25
CA ILE A 53 1.97 -4.17 1.28
C ILE A 53 2.49 -5.60 1.37
N HIS A 54 1.61 -6.59 1.23
CA HIS A 54 1.98 -8.00 1.18
C HIS A 54 2.89 -8.28 -0.02
N ASP A 55 2.52 -7.81 -1.22
CA ASP A 55 3.35 -8.00 -2.42
C ASP A 55 4.72 -7.33 -2.30
N PHE A 56 4.77 -6.14 -1.71
CA PHE A 56 6.02 -5.45 -1.39
C PHE A 56 6.93 -6.32 -0.50
N LEU A 57 6.38 -6.92 0.55
CA LEU A 57 7.13 -7.79 1.46
C LEU A 57 7.58 -9.09 0.78
N CYS A 58 6.76 -9.68 -0.10
CA CYS A 58 7.13 -10.87 -0.86
C CYS A 58 8.23 -10.62 -1.89
N ILE A 59 8.21 -9.47 -2.59
CA ILE A 59 9.23 -9.11 -3.57
C ILE A 59 10.57 -8.79 -2.88
N HIS A 60 10.52 -8.32 -1.62
CA HIS A 60 11.69 -8.02 -0.79
C HIS A 60 12.74 -7.15 -1.51
N PRO A 61 12.36 -5.94 -1.94
CA PRO A 61 13.17 -5.12 -2.85
C PRO A 61 14.46 -4.55 -2.25
N PHE A 62 14.60 -4.54 -0.93
CA PHE A 62 15.79 -4.04 -0.22
C PHE A 62 16.54 -5.18 0.47
N ASP A 63 17.86 -5.02 0.64
CA ASP A 63 18.68 -6.01 1.36
C ASP A 63 18.31 -6.09 2.86
N ASP A 64 17.92 -4.96 3.46
CA ASP A 64 17.39 -4.87 4.82
C ASP A 64 16.29 -3.78 4.90
N GLY A 65 15.46 -3.85 5.93
CA GLY A 65 14.52 -2.79 6.29
C GLY A 65 13.17 -2.87 5.60
N ASN A 66 12.86 -3.95 4.87
CA ASN A 66 11.56 -4.14 4.23
C ASN A 66 10.39 -4.05 5.23
N GLY A 67 10.55 -4.58 6.45
CA GLY A 67 9.54 -4.46 7.51
C GLY A 67 9.32 -3.01 7.99
N ARG A 68 10.38 -2.19 8.06
CA ARG A 68 10.25 -0.76 8.42
C ARG A 68 9.59 0.02 7.28
N MET A 69 10.00 -0.25 6.04
CA MET A 69 9.45 0.39 4.86
C MET A 69 7.98 0.01 4.61
N SER A 70 7.58 -1.22 4.86
CA SER A 70 6.19 -1.66 4.71
C SER A 70 5.26 -0.93 5.69
N ARG A 71 5.71 -0.70 6.91
CA ARG A 71 4.97 0.06 7.95
C ARG A 71 4.81 1.53 7.58
N ILE A 72 5.89 2.18 7.15
CA ILE A 72 5.86 3.57 6.64
C ILE A 72 4.92 3.66 5.44
N LEU A 73 5.00 2.72 4.51
CA LEU A 73 4.16 2.70 3.31
C LEU A 73 2.68 2.47 3.66
N THR A 74 2.39 1.61 4.63
CA THR A 74 1.03 1.39 5.15
C THR A 74 0.44 2.68 5.70
N LEU A 75 1.20 3.40 6.55
CA LEU A 75 0.76 4.67 7.12
C LEU A 75 0.56 5.76 6.06
N LEU A 76 1.50 5.88 5.12
CA LEU A 76 1.44 6.83 4.00
C LEU A 76 0.19 6.60 3.15
N LEU A 77 -0.07 5.35 2.77
CA LEU A 77 -1.23 4.98 1.99
C LEU A 77 -2.51 5.33 2.77
N LEU A 78 -2.60 4.96 4.05
CA LEU A 78 -3.77 5.27 4.88
C LEU A 78 -4.08 6.77 4.88
N TYR A 79 -3.07 7.62 5.08
CA TYR A 79 -3.24 9.07 5.03
C TYR A 79 -3.68 9.58 3.67
N LYS A 80 -3.11 9.06 2.58
CA LYS A 80 -3.47 9.45 1.22
C LYS A 80 -4.93 9.18 0.90
N PHE A 81 -5.46 8.04 1.35
CA PHE A 81 -6.86 7.69 1.18
C PHE A 81 -7.75 8.24 2.31
N GLY A 82 -7.28 9.20 3.11
CA GLY A 82 -8.06 9.91 4.13
C GLY A 82 -8.35 9.10 5.39
N TYR A 83 -7.62 8.02 5.64
CA TYR A 83 -7.66 7.23 6.87
C TYR A 83 -6.59 7.72 7.84
N PHE A 84 -6.95 8.67 8.71
CA PHE A 84 -6.02 9.30 9.66
C PHE A 84 -5.76 8.49 10.94
N VAL A 85 -5.81 7.16 10.87
CA VAL A 85 -5.73 6.26 12.04
C VAL A 85 -4.42 6.41 12.82
N GLY A 86 -3.31 6.70 12.13
CA GLY A 86 -2.02 6.96 12.78
C GLY A 86 -1.98 8.20 13.69
N ARG A 87 -3.03 9.06 13.68
CA ARG A 87 -3.15 10.16 14.66
C ARG A 87 -3.73 9.72 16.01
N TYR A 88 -4.35 8.54 16.06
CA TYR A 88 -5.09 8.05 17.23
C TYR A 88 -4.47 6.79 17.84
N THR A 89 -3.78 5.99 17.04
CA THR A 89 -3.12 4.77 17.50
C THR A 89 -1.83 4.49 16.74
N GLY A 90 -0.86 3.87 17.43
CA GLY A 90 0.38 3.39 16.82
C GLY A 90 0.12 2.10 16.05
N ILE A 91 -0.23 2.21 14.77
CA ILE A 91 -0.48 1.04 13.91
C ILE A 91 0.74 0.12 13.86
N GLU A 92 1.94 0.69 13.89
CA GLU A 92 3.19 -0.08 13.93
C GLU A 92 3.30 -0.95 15.17
N MET A 93 2.88 -0.44 16.33
CA MET A 93 2.87 -1.17 17.59
C MET A 93 1.89 -2.34 17.54
N LEU A 94 0.69 -2.11 17.02
CA LEU A 94 -0.31 -3.16 16.83
C LEU A 94 0.19 -4.28 15.90
N ILE A 95 0.94 -3.93 14.85
CA ILE A 95 1.56 -4.90 13.93
C ILE A 95 2.69 -5.68 14.61
N GLU A 96 3.47 -5.05 15.49
CA GLU A 96 4.55 -5.72 16.25
C GLU A 96 4.04 -6.66 17.33
N GLU A 97 2.88 -6.36 17.91
CA GLU A 97 2.23 -7.20 18.93
C GLU A 97 1.44 -8.40 18.35
N SER A 98 1.31 -8.47 17.02
CA SER A 98 0.52 -9.51 16.31
C SER A 98 1.30 -10.78 15.97
#